data_AF-L9XNV1-F1
#
_entry.id   AF-L9XNV1-F1
#
_cell.length_a   1.000
_cell.length_b   1.000
_cell.length_c   1.000
_cell.angle_alpha   90.00
_cell.angle_beta   90.00
_cell.angle_gamma   90.00
#
_symmetry.space_group_name_H-M   'P 1'
#
loop_
_entity.id
_entity.type
_entity.pdbx_description
1 polymer ?
#
loop_
_entity_poly.entity_id
_entity_poly.type
_entity_poly.pdbx_seq_one_letter_code
_entity_poly.pdbx_strand_id
1 'polypeptide(L)'
;AAKRGLGADAPVHLFGAGHPMMFALGVVMGCDLFDSAAYALYARDDRYLTVRGTRQLADLEYLPCSCPVCTSHSPDDLRSLSDRDREEELAAHNLHVTFAEIRRIKQAIRAGNLLELVEQRARAHPTMLDGYRTLLDHAAQLEQVDPVSKGAFFYTSHESARRPEVLRHHRRLARLETPDSLFLTEGEPVRGDDFDCSWRVEPPFGPFPRALSKSYPLTAEVPARTDRAALEAAAEGVCRLVETNPETDVALGHRGWPSEVLARLPDGVELIDLTAA
;
A
#
# COMPACT_ATOMS: atom_id res chain seq x y z
N ALA A 1 6.59 16.23 8.34
CA ALA A 1 6.86 17.18 9.45
C ALA A 1 5.67 18.12 9.70
N ALA A 2 5.25 18.95 8.73
CA ALA A 2 4.20 19.97 8.92
C ALA A 2 2.91 19.45 9.58
N LYS A 3 2.33 18.34 9.10
CA LYS A 3 1.07 17.80 9.64
C LYS A 3 1.11 17.47 11.15
N ARG A 4 2.29 17.14 11.72
CA ARG A 4 2.42 16.82 13.15
C ARG A 4 2.26 18.05 14.06
N GLY A 5 2.52 19.25 13.53
CA GLY A 5 2.38 20.50 14.26
C GLY A 5 1.02 21.17 14.10
N LEU A 6 0.10 20.57 13.34
CA LEU A 6 -1.21 21.14 13.03
C LEU A 6 -2.31 20.39 13.79
N GLY A 7 -3.36 21.12 14.19
CA GLY A 7 -4.58 20.51 14.69
C GLY A 7 -5.29 19.68 13.62
N ALA A 8 -6.11 18.71 14.06
CA ALA A 8 -6.84 17.83 13.15
C ALA A 8 -8.00 18.54 12.41
N ASP A 9 -8.53 19.61 12.99
CA ASP A 9 -9.79 20.24 12.56
C ASP A 9 -9.62 21.31 11.46
N ALA A 10 -8.39 21.58 11.03
CA ALA A 10 -8.08 22.58 10.01
C ALA A 10 -7.66 21.92 8.68
N PRO A 11 -8.21 22.35 7.53
CA PRO A 11 -7.76 21.89 6.23
C PRO A 11 -6.28 22.22 5.97
N VAL A 12 -5.58 21.30 5.30
CA VAL A 12 -4.18 21.46 4.90
C VAL A 12 -4.09 21.63 3.39
N HIS A 13 -3.54 22.75 2.96
CA HIS A 13 -3.32 23.05 1.55
C HIS A 13 -1.87 22.72 1.15
N LEU A 14 -1.70 21.82 0.18
CA LEU A 14 -0.40 21.52 -0.40
C LEU A 14 -0.13 22.47 -1.58
N PHE A 15 0.42 23.64 -1.26
CA PHE A 15 0.64 24.72 -2.22
C PHE A 15 1.57 24.32 -3.37
N GLY A 16 1.17 24.59 -4.61
CA GLY A 16 1.94 24.32 -5.83
C GLY A 16 1.95 22.86 -6.29
N ALA A 17 1.27 21.96 -5.56
CA ALA A 17 1.11 20.57 -5.98
C ALA A 17 -0.04 20.44 -6.97
N GLY A 18 0.23 20.80 -8.24
CA GLY A 18 -0.81 20.85 -9.29
C GLY A 18 -0.88 19.65 -10.22
N HIS A 19 0.05 18.69 -10.14
CA HIS A 19 0.11 17.55 -11.06
C HIS A 19 -0.56 16.30 -10.44
N PRO A 20 -1.49 15.62 -11.12
CA PRO A 20 -2.26 14.52 -10.54
C PRO A 20 -1.45 13.31 -10.05
N MET A 21 -0.22 13.12 -10.52
CA MET A 21 0.66 12.02 -10.14
C MET A 21 0.95 11.99 -8.63
N MET A 22 0.99 13.15 -7.97
CA MET A 22 1.32 13.27 -6.55
C MET A 22 0.11 13.32 -5.62
N PHE A 23 -1.11 13.44 -6.15
CA PHE A 23 -2.29 13.71 -5.34
C PHE A 23 -2.58 12.60 -4.33
N ALA A 24 -2.52 11.33 -4.74
CA ALA A 24 -2.77 10.22 -3.82
C ALA A 24 -1.79 10.24 -2.63
N LEU A 25 -0.51 10.51 -2.90
CA LEU A 25 0.52 10.62 -1.88
C LEU A 25 0.29 11.84 -0.96
N GLY A 26 -0.09 12.99 -1.52
CA GLY A 26 -0.46 14.17 -0.73
C GLY A 26 -1.64 13.91 0.20
N VAL A 27 -2.68 13.25 -0.31
CA VAL A 27 -3.90 12.97 0.45
C VAL A 27 -3.64 11.97 1.57
N VAL A 28 -2.86 10.90 1.36
CA VAL A 28 -2.54 9.95 2.44
C VAL A 28 -1.67 10.58 3.54
N MET A 29 -0.91 11.64 3.22
CA MET A 29 -0.21 12.46 4.22
C MET A 29 -1.13 13.43 4.98
N GLY A 30 -2.41 13.52 4.61
CA GLY A 30 -3.41 14.38 5.23
C GLY A 30 -3.49 15.78 4.63
N CYS A 31 -3.22 15.93 3.33
CA CYS A 31 -3.50 17.16 2.57
C CYS A 31 -4.93 17.13 2.02
N ASP A 32 -5.64 18.25 2.13
CA ASP A 32 -7.06 18.39 1.79
C ASP A 32 -7.29 19.22 0.51
N LEU A 33 -6.40 20.19 0.27
CA LEU A 33 -6.50 21.13 -0.86
C LEU A 33 -5.24 21.06 -1.73
N PHE A 34 -5.45 21.31 -3.02
CA PHE A 34 -4.43 21.40 -4.06
C PHE A 34 -4.78 22.56 -5.00
N ASP A 35 -3.78 23.29 -5.45
CA ASP A 35 -3.90 24.29 -6.51
C ASP A 35 -3.08 23.88 -7.74
N SER A 36 -3.55 24.23 -8.94
CA SER A 36 -2.86 23.88 -10.18
C SER A 36 -2.88 25.03 -11.17
N ALA A 37 -1.72 25.63 -11.41
CA ALA A 37 -1.44 26.36 -12.65
C ALA A 37 -0.90 25.43 -13.74
N ALA A 38 -0.52 24.19 -13.37
CA ALA A 38 0.13 23.26 -14.27
C ALA A 38 -0.75 22.88 -15.47
N TYR A 39 -2.07 22.78 -15.30
CA TYR A 39 -2.96 22.38 -16.40
C TYR A 39 -2.87 23.32 -17.62
N ALA A 40 -2.80 24.64 -17.37
CA ALA A 40 -2.72 25.67 -18.41
C ALA A 40 -1.28 25.89 -18.86
N LEU A 41 -0.33 26.01 -17.92
CA LEU A 41 1.09 26.20 -18.27
C LEU A 41 1.63 25.04 -19.10
N TYR A 42 1.18 23.81 -18.82
CA TYR A 42 1.64 22.64 -19.56
C TYR A 42 0.98 22.59 -20.94
N ALA A 43 -0.32 22.90 -21.02
CA ALA A 43 -1.02 22.97 -22.29
C ALA A 43 -0.39 23.98 -23.27
N ARG A 44 0.02 25.15 -22.77
CA ARG A 44 0.73 26.17 -23.56
C ARG A 44 2.06 25.69 -24.13
N ASP A 45 2.69 24.72 -23.48
CA ASP A 45 3.94 24.08 -23.92
C ASP A 45 3.69 22.75 -24.64
N ASP A 46 2.47 22.50 -25.14
CA ASP A 46 2.05 21.25 -25.80
C ASP A 46 2.23 19.99 -24.95
N ARG A 47 2.15 20.13 -23.62
CA ARG A 47 2.30 19.03 -22.65
C ARG A 47 0.95 18.45 -22.20
N TYR A 48 0.87 17.13 -22.34
CA TYR A 48 -0.24 16.27 -21.99
C TYR A 48 -0.04 15.62 -20.62
N LEU A 49 -0.94 15.90 -19.67
CA LEU A 49 -0.90 15.31 -18.33
C LEU A 49 -1.47 13.89 -18.30
N THR A 50 -0.84 13.03 -17.51
CA THR A 50 -1.33 11.71 -17.11
C THR A 50 -1.21 11.54 -15.60
N VAL A 51 -1.84 10.51 -15.04
CA VAL A 51 -1.62 10.14 -13.63
C VAL A 51 -0.24 9.53 -13.37
N ARG A 52 0.55 9.25 -14.42
CA ARG A 52 1.91 8.68 -14.34
C ARG A 52 3.02 9.69 -14.68
N GLY A 53 2.67 10.95 -14.94
CA GLY A 53 3.61 11.99 -15.35
C GLY A 53 3.09 12.78 -16.55
N THR A 54 4.01 13.46 -17.25
CA THR A 54 3.72 14.31 -18.40
C THR A 54 4.30 13.74 -19.69
N ARG A 55 3.67 14.03 -20.83
CA ARG A 55 4.16 13.69 -22.17
C ARG A 55 4.11 14.92 -23.08
N GLN A 56 5.02 15.01 -24.04
CA GLN A 56 4.87 15.98 -25.13
C GLN A 56 3.85 15.45 -26.13
N LEU A 57 2.95 16.29 -26.63
CA LEU A 57 1.98 15.89 -27.65
C LEU A 57 2.68 15.36 -28.91
N ALA A 58 3.84 15.92 -29.26
CA ALA A 58 4.66 15.47 -30.38
C ALA A 58 5.09 14.00 -30.27
N ASP A 59 5.17 13.43 -29.06
CA ASP A 59 5.63 12.06 -28.82
C ASP A 59 4.48 11.02 -28.73
N LEU A 60 3.22 11.46 -28.82
CA LEU A 60 2.05 10.60 -28.62
C LEU A 60 1.55 9.97 -29.92
N GLU A 61 1.62 8.65 -30.04
CA GLU A 61 0.95 7.91 -31.12
C GLU A 61 -0.52 7.58 -30.80
N TYR A 62 -0.88 7.62 -29.52
CA TYR A 62 -2.24 7.41 -29.04
C TYR A 62 -2.53 8.35 -27.86
N LEU A 63 -3.79 8.70 -27.65
CA LEU A 63 -4.25 9.42 -26.46
C LEU A 63 -4.74 8.39 -25.42
N PRO A 64 -3.97 8.08 -24.36
CA PRO A 64 -4.34 7.05 -23.38
C PRO A 64 -5.34 7.59 -22.35
N CYS A 65 -6.44 8.18 -22.80
CA CYS A 65 -7.49 8.75 -21.96
C CYS A 65 -8.85 8.62 -22.64
N SER A 66 -9.91 8.72 -21.86
CA SER A 66 -11.30 8.64 -22.31
C SER A 66 -12.10 9.90 -21.94
N CYS A 67 -11.43 11.04 -21.79
CA CYS A 67 -12.10 12.33 -21.59
C CYS A 67 -12.70 12.80 -22.93
N PRO A 68 -13.63 13.78 -22.93
CA PRO A 68 -14.26 14.29 -24.14
C PRO A 68 -13.25 14.65 -25.25
N VAL A 69 -12.16 15.34 -24.89
CA VAL A 69 -11.07 15.70 -25.81
C VAL A 69 -10.46 14.45 -26.47
N CYS A 70 -10.03 13.49 -25.66
CA CYS A 70 -9.32 12.30 -26.15
C CYS A 70 -10.22 11.29 -26.88
N THR A 71 -11.54 11.38 -26.72
CA THR A 71 -12.50 10.59 -27.51
C THR A 71 -12.90 11.26 -28.82
N SER A 72 -12.73 12.58 -28.91
CA SER A 72 -13.11 13.38 -30.09
C SER A 72 -11.93 13.66 -31.03
N HIS A 73 -10.69 13.49 -30.56
CA HIS A 73 -9.48 13.75 -31.34
C HIS A 73 -8.52 12.56 -31.34
N SER A 74 -7.77 12.41 -32.42
CA SER A 74 -6.50 11.69 -32.46
C SER A 74 -5.32 12.60 -32.08
N PRO A 75 -4.12 12.07 -31.80
CA PRO A 75 -2.93 12.90 -31.61
C PRO A 75 -2.63 13.81 -32.80
N ASP A 76 -2.80 13.32 -34.04
CA ASP A 76 -2.57 14.11 -35.25
C ASP A 76 -3.61 15.22 -35.41
N ASP A 77 -4.87 14.96 -35.08
CA ASP A 77 -5.91 15.99 -35.06
C ASP A 77 -5.50 17.14 -34.13
N LEU A 78 -5.09 16.82 -32.89
CA LEU A 78 -4.64 17.83 -31.92
C LEU A 78 -3.44 18.62 -32.43
N ARG A 79 -2.43 17.96 -33.04
CA ARG A 79 -1.25 18.65 -33.61
C ARG A 79 -1.60 19.58 -34.77
N SER A 80 -2.65 19.24 -35.53
CA SER A 80 -3.10 20.01 -36.68
C SER A 80 -3.92 21.26 -36.31
N LEU A 81 -4.39 21.36 -35.06
CA LEU A 81 -5.10 22.53 -34.57
C LEU A 81 -4.21 23.78 -34.52
N SER A 82 -4.85 24.95 -34.57
CA SER A 82 -4.16 26.21 -34.29
C SER A 82 -3.58 26.20 -32.88
N ASP A 83 -2.50 26.94 -32.63
CA ASP A 83 -1.83 26.94 -31.31
C ASP A 83 -2.81 27.27 -30.17
N ARG A 84 -3.73 28.21 -30.39
CA ARG A 84 -4.73 28.62 -29.41
C ARG A 84 -5.74 27.50 -29.12
N ASP A 85 -6.28 26.87 -30.17
CA ASP A 85 -7.30 25.82 -30.00
C ASP A 85 -6.64 24.54 -29.43
N ARG A 86 -5.39 24.26 -29.81
CA ARG A 86 -4.59 23.16 -29.24
C ARG A 86 -4.32 23.36 -27.76
N GLU A 87 -3.92 24.57 -27.35
CA GLU A 87 -3.74 24.93 -25.94
C GLU A 87 -5.05 24.76 -25.15
N GLU A 88 -6.19 25.18 -25.72
CA GLU A 88 -7.51 25.05 -25.08
C GLU A 88 -7.90 23.59 -24.86
N GLU A 89 -7.77 22.74 -25.89
CA GLU A 89 -8.07 21.30 -25.82
C GLU A 89 -7.13 20.55 -24.86
N LEU A 90 -5.82 20.86 -24.89
CA LEU A 90 -4.86 20.26 -23.95
C LEU A 90 -5.14 20.71 -22.51
N ALA A 91 -5.51 21.99 -22.29
CA ALA A 91 -5.88 22.49 -20.97
C ALA A 91 -7.15 21.80 -20.45
N ALA A 92 -8.16 21.62 -21.30
CA ALA A 92 -9.39 20.89 -20.98
C ALA A 92 -9.10 19.43 -20.60
N HIS A 93 -8.28 18.73 -21.39
CA HIS A 93 -7.80 17.38 -21.06
C HIS A 93 -7.07 17.33 -19.71
N ASN A 94 -6.13 18.26 -19.50
CA ASN A 94 -5.34 18.33 -18.28
C ASN A 94 -6.21 18.52 -17.03
N LEU A 95 -7.26 19.34 -17.12
CA LEU A 95 -8.28 19.48 -16.07
C LEU A 95 -9.07 18.19 -15.87
N HIS A 96 -9.50 17.55 -16.95
CA HIS A 96 -10.24 16.28 -16.87
C HIS A 96 -9.46 15.19 -16.14
N VAL A 97 -8.18 15.01 -16.46
CA VAL A 97 -7.31 14.04 -15.77
C VAL A 97 -7.16 14.39 -14.29
N THR A 98 -6.93 15.67 -14.00
CA THR A 98 -6.76 16.18 -12.63
C THR A 98 -7.99 15.89 -11.77
N PHE A 99 -9.18 16.25 -12.22
CA PHE A 99 -10.42 16.00 -11.48
C PHE A 99 -10.83 14.53 -11.46
N ALA A 100 -10.52 13.76 -12.52
CA ALA A 100 -10.74 12.33 -12.51
C ALA A 100 -9.89 11.64 -11.42
N GLU A 101 -8.65 12.07 -11.21
CA GLU A 101 -7.81 11.52 -10.16
C GLU A 101 -8.30 11.90 -8.76
N ILE A 102 -8.76 13.14 -8.55
CA ILE A 102 -9.40 13.53 -7.29
C ILE A 102 -10.63 12.67 -6.99
N ARG A 103 -11.48 12.39 -7.99
CA ARG A 103 -12.65 11.50 -7.82
C ARG A 103 -12.21 10.08 -7.46
N ARG A 104 -11.17 9.55 -8.10
CA ARG A 104 -10.62 8.23 -7.81
C ARG A 104 -10.08 8.13 -6.38
N ILE A 105 -9.35 9.16 -5.92
CA ILE A 105 -8.84 9.22 -4.55
C ILE A 105 -9.98 9.24 -3.53
N LYS A 106 -11.01 10.08 -3.76
CA LYS A 106 -12.20 10.12 -2.89
C LYS A 106 -12.90 8.75 -2.80
N GLN A 107 -13.02 8.06 -3.93
CA GLN A 107 -13.59 6.71 -3.94
C GLN A 107 -12.69 5.72 -3.19
N ALA A 108 -11.36 5.82 -3.33
CA ALA A 108 -10.42 4.95 -2.64
C ALA A 108 -10.45 5.13 -1.12
N ILE A 109 -10.63 6.37 -0.65
CA ILE A 109 -10.86 6.66 0.77
C ILE A 109 -12.12 5.95 1.26
N ARG A 110 -13.23 6.06 0.51
CA ARG A 110 -14.51 5.43 0.90
C ARG A 110 -14.45 3.91 0.88
N ALA A 111 -13.74 3.33 -0.07
CA ALA A 111 -13.51 1.89 -0.15
C ALA A 111 -12.47 1.38 0.86
N GLY A 112 -11.68 2.29 1.47
CA GLY A 112 -10.64 1.94 2.41
C GLY A 112 -9.38 1.38 1.76
N ASN A 113 -9.12 1.68 0.50
CA ASN A 113 -7.99 1.18 -0.28
C ASN A 113 -7.09 2.33 -0.83
N LEU A 114 -6.96 3.42 -0.08
CA LEU A 114 -6.13 4.57 -0.46
C LEU A 114 -4.66 4.19 -0.57
N LEU A 115 -4.13 3.33 0.31
CA LEU A 115 -2.72 2.92 0.26
C LEU A 115 -2.41 2.07 -0.97
N GLU A 116 -3.34 1.24 -1.42
CA GLU A 116 -3.27 0.52 -2.70
C GLU A 116 -3.18 1.49 -3.88
N LEU A 117 -4.00 2.55 -3.87
CA LEU A 117 -3.95 3.58 -4.91
C LEU A 117 -2.61 4.32 -4.89
N VAL A 118 -2.11 4.71 -3.71
CA VAL A 118 -0.79 5.35 -3.54
C VAL A 118 0.29 4.46 -4.11
N GLU A 119 0.26 3.17 -3.79
CA GLU A 119 1.23 2.20 -4.27
C GLU A 119 1.25 2.10 -5.79
N GLN A 120 0.08 2.00 -6.43
CA GLN A 120 -0.03 2.01 -7.88
C GLN A 120 0.58 3.30 -8.49
N ARG A 121 0.34 4.46 -7.87
CA ARG A 121 0.90 5.75 -8.33
C ARG A 121 2.39 5.89 -8.07
N ALA A 122 2.90 5.31 -6.99
CA ALA A 122 4.32 5.32 -6.65
C ALA A 122 5.19 4.69 -7.75
N ARG A 123 4.64 3.75 -8.53
CA ARG A 123 5.33 3.09 -9.66
C ARG A 123 5.40 3.94 -10.92
N ALA A 124 4.90 5.18 -10.89
CA ALA A 124 5.01 6.10 -12.00
C ALA A 124 6.44 6.63 -12.19
N HIS A 125 7.18 6.86 -11.10
CA HIS A 125 8.50 7.50 -11.15
C HIS A 125 9.34 7.11 -9.92
N PRO A 126 10.68 6.95 -10.03
CA PRO A 126 11.55 6.63 -8.89
C PRO A 126 11.37 7.56 -7.68
N THR A 127 11.32 8.87 -7.88
CA THR A 127 11.08 9.83 -6.78
C THR A 127 9.71 9.67 -6.12
N MET A 128 8.68 9.23 -6.86
CA MET A 128 7.38 8.93 -6.27
C MET A 128 7.46 7.66 -5.41
N LEU A 129 8.25 6.68 -5.83
CA LEU A 129 8.56 5.49 -5.05
C LEU A 129 9.32 5.83 -3.76
N ASP A 130 10.34 6.68 -3.85
CA ASP A 130 11.08 7.14 -2.67
C ASP A 130 10.17 7.88 -1.69
N GLY A 131 9.26 8.73 -2.20
CA GLY A 131 8.25 9.39 -1.38
C GLY A 131 7.31 8.41 -0.67
N TYR A 132 6.86 7.35 -1.35
CA TYR A 132 6.05 6.30 -0.74
C TYR A 132 6.82 5.51 0.32
N ARG A 133 8.09 5.17 0.08
CA ARG A 133 8.94 4.49 1.07
C ARG A 133 9.15 5.36 2.31
N THR A 134 9.42 6.64 2.11
CA THR A 134 9.57 7.63 3.19
C THR A 134 8.28 7.76 4.02
N LEU A 135 7.11 7.72 3.37
CA LEU A 135 5.81 7.70 4.05
C LEU A 135 5.70 6.50 5.00
N LEU A 136 6.10 5.31 4.54
CA LEU A 136 6.01 4.07 5.32
C LEU A 136 7.02 4.00 6.47
N ASP A 137 8.14 4.71 6.39
CA ASP A 137 9.05 4.89 7.54
C ASP A 137 8.35 5.64 8.71
N HIS A 138 7.16 6.22 8.45
CA HIS A 138 6.28 6.81 9.44
C HIS A 138 4.99 6.00 9.68
N ALA A 139 4.98 4.69 9.37
CA ALA A 139 3.83 3.81 9.57
C ALA A 139 3.23 3.88 10.99
N ALA A 140 4.06 4.01 12.03
CA ALA A 140 3.61 4.16 13.40
C ALA A 140 2.71 5.40 13.63
N GLN A 141 2.94 6.49 12.89
CA GLN A 141 2.11 7.69 12.94
C GLN A 141 0.82 7.48 12.14
N LEU A 142 0.93 6.89 10.94
CA LEU A 142 -0.23 6.60 10.09
C LEU A 142 -1.21 5.65 10.78
N GLU A 143 -0.69 4.65 11.51
CA GLU A 143 -1.48 3.67 12.24
C GLU A 143 -2.40 4.29 13.30
N GLN A 144 -2.06 5.46 13.85
CA GLN A 144 -2.90 6.13 14.85
C GLN A 144 -4.22 6.65 14.29
N VAL A 145 -4.25 6.96 12.99
CA VAL A 145 -5.42 7.53 12.29
C VAL A 145 -6.00 6.62 11.21
N ASP A 146 -5.31 5.53 10.86
CA ASP A 146 -5.82 4.53 9.94
C ASP A 146 -7.05 3.81 10.53
N PRO A 147 -8.16 3.65 9.79
CA PRO A 147 -9.33 2.94 10.30
C PRO A 147 -9.03 1.50 10.74
N VAL A 148 -9.61 1.06 11.86
CA VAL A 148 -9.38 -0.29 12.40
C VAL A 148 -9.87 -1.40 11.47
N SER A 149 -10.92 -1.13 10.70
CA SER A 149 -11.50 -2.05 9.72
C SER A 149 -11.80 -1.29 8.44
N LYS A 150 -11.45 -1.88 7.28
CA LYS A 150 -11.63 -1.30 5.96
C LYS A 150 -11.78 -2.39 4.90
N GLY A 151 -11.73 -2.02 3.61
CA GLY A 151 -11.72 -2.97 2.50
C GLY A 151 -10.57 -3.97 2.58
N ALA A 152 -10.62 -4.99 1.72
CA ALA A 152 -9.59 -6.03 1.70
C ALA A 152 -8.18 -5.45 1.48
N PHE A 153 -7.22 -5.95 2.26
CA PHE A 153 -5.81 -5.58 2.14
C PHE A 153 -5.18 -6.33 0.97
N PHE A 154 -4.56 -5.62 0.04
CA PHE A 154 -3.95 -6.22 -1.14
C PHE A 154 -2.42 -6.13 -1.05
N TYR A 155 -1.76 -7.29 -0.98
CA TYR A 155 -0.30 -7.37 -1.00
C TYR A 155 0.20 -7.32 -2.45
N THR A 156 0.51 -6.12 -2.94
CA THR A 156 0.91 -5.89 -4.34
C THR A 156 2.36 -5.41 -4.51
N SER A 157 3.08 -5.24 -3.40
CA SER A 157 4.51 -4.98 -3.39
C SER A 157 5.16 -5.30 -2.06
N HIS A 158 6.49 -5.37 -2.07
CA HIS A 158 7.31 -5.46 -0.86
C HIS A 158 7.05 -4.34 0.15
N GLU A 159 6.68 -3.13 -0.30
CA GLU A 159 6.30 -2.05 0.60
C GLU A 159 4.99 -2.31 1.37
N SER A 160 4.08 -3.15 0.85
CA SER A 160 2.87 -3.54 1.57
C SER A 160 3.18 -4.14 2.95
N ALA A 161 4.31 -4.82 3.10
CA ALA A 161 4.75 -5.40 4.38
C ALA A 161 5.00 -4.34 5.47
N ARG A 162 5.26 -3.08 5.09
CA ARG A 162 5.54 -1.98 6.02
C ARG A 162 4.32 -1.09 6.28
N ARG A 163 3.13 -1.50 5.82
CA ARG A 163 1.91 -0.70 5.97
C ARG A 163 1.37 -0.72 7.41
N PRO A 164 0.60 0.31 7.81
CA PRO A 164 0.04 0.44 9.17
C PRO A 164 -0.72 -0.78 9.68
N GLU A 165 -1.40 -1.51 8.80
CA GLU A 165 -2.18 -2.72 9.08
C GLU A 165 -1.32 -3.84 9.66
N VAL A 166 -0.16 -4.08 9.05
CA VAL A 166 0.80 -5.11 9.47
C VAL A 166 1.36 -4.73 10.84
N LEU A 167 1.81 -3.48 10.97
CA LEU A 167 2.30 -2.94 12.24
C LEU A 167 1.25 -3.04 13.36
N ARG A 168 0.00 -2.69 13.06
CA ARG A 168 -1.11 -2.79 14.02
C ARG A 168 -1.36 -4.22 14.44
N HIS A 169 -1.35 -5.15 13.49
CA HIS A 169 -1.51 -6.57 13.79
C HIS A 169 -0.40 -7.06 14.74
N HIS A 170 0.86 -6.78 14.42
CA HIS A 170 2.00 -7.15 15.27
C HIS A 170 1.87 -6.56 16.69
N ARG A 171 1.46 -5.29 16.81
CA ARG A 171 1.21 -4.65 18.12
C ARG A 171 0.08 -5.32 18.91
N ARG A 172 -0.92 -5.88 18.22
CA ARG A 172 -2.08 -6.54 18.83
C ARG A 172 -1.82 -7.99 19.22
N LEU A 173 -0.74 -8.61 18.75
CA LEU A 173 -0.34 -9.96 19.20
C LEU A 173 -0.13 -10.02 20.71
N ALA A 174 0.39 -8.94 21.30
CA ALA A 174 0.56 -8.78 22.75
C ALA A 174 -0.76 -8.83 23.57
N ARG A 175 -1.92 -8.82 22.90
CA ARG A 175 -3.25 -8.87 23.55
C ARG A 175 -3.86 -10.26 23.51
N LEU A 176 -3.19 -11.21 22.88
CA LEU A 176 -3.68 -12.58 22.71
C LEU A 176 -3.06 -13.45 23.79
N GLU A 177 -3.89 -14.22 24.47
CA GLU A 177 -3.43 -15.26 25.39
C GLU A 177 -2.94 -16.46 24.58
N THR A 178 -1.75 -16.95 24.92
CA THR A 178 -1.14 -18.15 24.33
C THR A 178 -1.26 -19.33 25.29
N PRO A 179 -1.35 -20.57 24.77
CA PRO A 179 -1.23 -21.77 25.61
C PRO A 179 0.21 -22.01 26.07
N ASP A 180 0.44 -23.08 26.83
CA ASP A 180 1.79 -23.49 27.23
C ASP A 180 2.61 -23.95 26.00
N SER A 181 2.00 -24.73 25.09
CA SER A 181 2.63 -25.15 23.83
C SER A 181 1.83 -24.71 22.59
N LEU A 182 2.49 -23.98 21.68
CA LEU A 182 1.85 -23.37 20.51
C LEU A 182 2.58 -23.71 19.20
N PHE A 183 1.82 -24.32 18.28
CA PHE A 183 2.29 -24.55 16.91
C PHE A 183 1.82 -23.45 15.95
N LEU A 184 2.75 -22.75 15.34
CA LEU A 184 2.53 -21.76 14.29
C LEU A 184 2.72 -22.42 12.93
N THR A 185 1.75 -22.34 12.01
CA THR A 185 1.82 -23.10 10.75
C THR A 185 1.26 -22.38 9.53
N GLU A 186 1.96 -22.47 8.40
CA GLU A 186 1.46 -22.11 7.06
C GLU A 186 0.54 -23.20 6.46
N GLY A 187 0.44 -24.36 7.12
CA GLY A 187 -0.28 -25.53 6.65
C GLY A 187 -1.51 -25.90 7.47
N GLU A 188 -1.77 -27.20 7.50
CA GLU A 188 -2.81 -27.79 8.33
C GLU A 188 -2.38 -27.74 9.81
N PRO A 189 -3.35 -27.66 10.75
CA PRO A 189 -3.02 -27.76 12.16
C PRO A 189 -2.48 -29.16 12.46
N VAL A 190 -1.70 -29.28 13.54
CA VAL A 190 -1.24 -30.59 13.99
C VAL A 190 -2.45 -31.45 14.36
N ARG A 191 -2.36 -32.74 14.02
CA ARG A 191 -3.36 -33.74 14.40
C ARG A 191 -2.78 -34.55 15.56
N GLY A 192 -3.33 -34.38 16.76
CA GLY A 192 -2.87 -35.09 17.97
C GLY A 192 -2.65 -34.14 19.14
N ASP A 193 -1.98 -34.65 20.17
CA ASP A 193 -1.75 -33.96 21.45
C ASP A 193 -0.33 -33.36 21.56
N ASP A 194 0.38 -33.19 20.44
CA ASP A 194 1.77 -32.69 20.44
C ASP A 194 1.87 -31.21 20.82
N PHE A 195 0.79 -30.44 20.63
CA PHE A 195 0.69 -29.03 20.99
C PHE A 195 -0.72 -28.71 21.49
N ASP A 196 -0.83 -27.82 22.47
CA ASP A 196 -2.12 -27.41 23.05
C ASP A 196 -2.97 -26.62 22.05
N CYS A 197 -2.32 -25.85 21.15
CA CYS A 197 -3.02 -25.10 20.11
C CYS A 197 -2.20 -24.97 18.83
N SER A 198 -2.90 -24.72 17.71
CA SER A 198 -2.30 -24.38 16.42
C SER A 198 -2.84 -23.06 15.87
N TRP A 199 -1.95 -22.12 15.58
CA TRP A 199 -2.26 -20.83 14.94
C TRP A 199 -1.77 -20.83 13.49
N ARG A 200 -2.42 -20.01 12.65
CA ARG A 200 -1.96 -19.82 11.27
C ARG A 200 -0.85 -18.79 11.24
N VAL A 201 0.08 -18.94 10.31
CA VAL A 201 1.04 -17.90 9.92
C VAL A 201 0.73 -17.49 8.49
N GLU A 202 0.56 -16.19 8.27
CA GLU A 202 0.31 -15.65 6.93
C GLU A 202 1.17 -14.41 6.69
N PRO A 203 2.15 -14.48 5.77
CA PRO A 203 2.90 -13.32 5.33
C PRO A 203 1.99 -12.27 4.65
N PRO A 204 2.10 -10.96 4.99
CA PRO A 204 3.11 -10.33 5.85
C PRO A 204 2.75 -10.22 7.34
N PHE A 205 1.57 -10.67 7.77
CA PHE A 205 1.04 -10.43 9.13
C PHE A 205 1.68 -11.32 10.21
N GLY A 206 2.14 -12.51 9.86
CA GLY A 206 2.67 -13.46 10.85
C GLY A 206 1.56 -14.24 11.54
N PRO A 207 1.72 -14.60 12.84
CA PRO A 207 0.85 -15.56 13.50
C PRO A 207 -0.52 -14.96 13.88
N PHE A 208 -1.56 -15.80 13.88
CA PHE A 208 -2.87 -15.47 14.44
C PHE A 208 -3.74 -16.72 14.77
N PRO A 209 -4.62 -16.62 15.79
CA PRO A 209 -5.60 -17.67 16.08
C PRO A 209 -6.53 -17.92 14.90
N ARG A 210 -6.87 -19.18 14.61
CA ARG A 210 -7.76 -19.56 13.49
C ARG A 210 -9.12 -18.84 13.53
N ALA A 211 -9.62 -18.52 14.71
CA ALA A 211 -10.87 -17.77 14.90
C ALA A 211 -10.84 -16.38 14.24
N LEU A 212 -9.65 -15.77 14.06
CA LEU A 212 -9.49 -14.46 13.45
C LEU A 212 -9.31 -14.51 11.93
N SER A 213 -9.26 -15.69 11.30
CA SER A 213 -9.05 -15.84 9.85
C SER A 213 -10.09 -15.13 8.96
N LYS A 214 -11.25 -14.78 9.51
CA LYS A 214 -12.31 -14.04 8.80
C LYS A 214 -12.41 -12.58 9.21
N SER A 215 -11.44 -12.09 9.97
CA SER A 215 -11.39 -10.72 10.47
C SER A 215 -10.33 -9.92 9.74
N TYR A 216 -10.65 -8.67 9.39
CA TYR A 216 -9.68 -7.76 8.82
C TYR A 216 -8.49 -7.51 9.79
N PRO A 217 -7.22 -7.47 9.32
CA PRO A 217 -6.77 -7.55 7.92
C PRO A 217 -6.48 -8.98 7.42
N LEU A 218 -6.79 -10.03 8.19
CA LEU A 218 -6.46 -11.44 7.91
C LEU A 218 -7.34 -12.08 6.82
N THR A 219 -8.18 -11.28 6.17
CA THR A 219 -8.88 -11.63 4.92
C THR A 219 -8.15 -11.06 3.71
N ALA A 220 -6.85 -10.82 3.82
CA ALA A 220 -6.03 -10.19 2.80
C ALA A 220 -5.94 -11.04 1.53
N GLU A 221 -5.77 -10.36 0.39
CA GLU A 221 -5.39 -10.99 -0.85
C GLU A 221 -3.87 -10.92 -0.99
N VAL A 222 -3.24 -12.10 -0.90
CA VAL A 222 -1.78 -12.27 -0.99
C VAL A 222 -1.43 -13.16 -2.20
N PRO A 223 -0.32 -12.87 -2.90
CA PRO A 223 0.10 -13.71 -4.03
C PRO A 223 0.57 -15.08 -3.53
N ALA A 224 0.26 -16.13 -4.29
CA ALA A 224 0.77 -17.47 -4.00
C ALA A 224 2.31 -17.53 -3.98
N ARG A 225 2.96 -16.72 -4.82
CA ARG A 225 4.41 -16.49 -4.78
C ARG A 225 4.70 -15.27 -3.93
N THR A 226 5.02 -15.50 -2.66
CA THR A 226 5.39 -14.45 -1.71
C THR A 226 6.79 -13.89 -2.00
N ASP A 227 7.13 -12.77 -1.36
CA ASP A 227 8.45 -12.17 -1.42
C ASP A 227 9.14 -12.16 -0.05
N ARG A 228 10.44 -11.83 -0.04
CA ARG A 228 11.25 -11.81 1.17
C ARG A 228 10.74 -10.79 2.19
N ALA A 229 10.22 -9.64 1.77
CA ALA A 229 9.76 -8.60 2.69
C ALA A 229 8.50 -9.06 3.46
N ALA A 230 7.60 -9.81 2.81
CA ALA A 230 6.47 -10.42 3.47
C ALA A 230 6.91 -11.44 4.53
N LEU A 231 7.84 -12.33 4.18
CA LEU A 231 8.37 -13.35 5.08
C LEU A 231 9.09 -12.73 6.28
N GLU A 232 9.89 -11.70 6.04
CA GLU A 232 10.59 -10.95 7.08
C GLU A 232 9.62 -10.26 8.04
N ALA A 233 8.52 -9.68 7.53
CA ALA A 233 7.48 -9.10 8.38
C ALA A 233 6.74 -10.17 9.19
N ALA A 234 6.41 -11.31 8.57
CA ALA A 234 5.80 -12.42 9.30
C ALA A 234 6.70 -12.94 10.43
N ALA A 235 8.00 -13.05 10.17
CA ALA A 235 9.00 -13.42 11.18
C ALA A 235 9.04 -12.39 12.33
N GLU A 236 8.99 -11.09 12.03
CA GLU A 236 8.87 -10.05 13.06
C GLU A 236 7.60 -10.23 13.92
N GLY A 237 6.48 -10.61 13.31
CA GLY A 237 5.25 -10.96 14.03
C GLY A 237 5.45 -12.17 14.96
N VAL A 238 6.18 -13.20 14.52
CA VAL A 238 6.54 -14.35 15.37
C VAL A 238 7.44 -13.93 16.53
N CYS A 239 8.52 -13.17 16.26
CA CYS A 239 9.39 -12.64 17.31
C CYS A 239 8.59 -11.86 18.35
N ARG A 240 7.66 -11.02 17.89
CA ARG A 240 6.81 -10.23 18.79
C ARG A 240 5.93 -11.09 19.67
N LEU A 241 5.35 -12.17 19.14
CA LEU A 241 4.51 -13.09 19.90
C LEU A 241 5.32 -13.78 21.01
N VAL A 242 6.53 -14.24 20.70
CA VAL A 242 7.45 -14.90 21.65
C VAL A 242 7.93 -13.92 22.72
N GLU A 243 8.33 -12.71 22.32
CA GLU A 243 8.75 -11.65 23.25
C GLU A 243 7.67 -11.31 24.28
N THR A 244 6.40 -11.34 23.88
CA THR A 244 5.29 -11.00 24.78
C THR A 244 4.77 -12.17 25.60
N ASN A 245 5.15 -13.40 25.24
CA ASN A 245 4.71 -14.64 25.91
C ASN A 245 5.91 -15.57 26.14
N PRO A 246 6.87 -15.20 27.02
CA PRO A 246 8.14 -15.91 27.18
C PRO A 246 8.00 -17.32 27.77
N GLU A 247 6.86 -17.63 28.39
CA GLU A 247 6.57 -18.94 28.99
C GLU A 247 5.93 -19.93 28.00
N THR A 248 5.58 -19.48 26.78
CA THR A 248 4.99 -20.35 25.76
C THR A 248 6.10 -21.00 24.92
N ASP A 249 6.09 -22.32 24.86
CA ASP A 249 6.91 -23.09 23.93
C ASP A 249 6.33 -22.95 22.50
N VAL A 250 7.11 -22.36 21.59
CA VAL A 250 6.65 -22.05 20.23
C VAL A 250 7.40 -22.88 19.20
N ALA A 251 6.66 -23.57 18.33
CA ALA A 251 7.18 -24.21 17.14
C ALA A 251 6.63 -23.56 15.87
N LEU A 252 7.46 -23.35 14.86
CA LEU A 252 7.10 -22.78 13.55
C LEU A 252 7.24 -23.81 12.44
N GLY A 253 6.10 -24.26 11.92
CA GLY A 253 5.98 -24.98 10.66
C GLY A 253 5.98 -24.04 9.46
N HIS A 254 7.07 -24.03 8.70
CA HIS A 254 7.25 -23.16 7.52
C HIS A 254 7.41 -23.95 6.23
N ARG A 255 7.16 -23.31 5.08
CA ARG A 255 7.34 -23.90 3.74
C ARG A 255 8.51 -23.25 3.00
N GLY A 256 9.72 -23.76 3.21
CA GLY A 256 10.91 -23.30 2.49
C GLY A 256 11.24 -21.82 2.70
N TRP A 257 11.05 -21.29 3.91
CA TRP A 257 11.48 -19.93 4.24
C TRP A 257 13.01 -19.82 4.10
N PRO A 258 13.55 -18.71 3.55
CA PRO A 258 14.99 -18.54 3.42
C PRO A 258 15.69 -18.58 4.78
N SER A 259 16.87 -19.18 4.83
CA SER A 259 17.67 -19.31 6.07
C SER A 259 17.92 -17.98 6.77
N GLU A 260 18.07 -16.89 6.02
CA GLU A 260 18.29 -15.55 6.57
C GLU A 260 17.04 -14.97 7.25
N VAL A 261 15.84 -15.42 6.85
CA VAL A 261 14.59 -15.06 7.52
C VAL A 261 14.45 -15.89 8.80
N LEU A 262 14.73 -17.19 8.73
CA LEU A 262 14.69 -18.08 9.89
C LEU A 262 15.68 -17.66 10.98
N ALA A 263 16.87 -17.20 10.60
CA ALA A 263 17.89 -16.69 11.52
C ALA A 263 17.48 -15.41 12.27
N ARG A 264 16.35 -14.78 11.94
CA ARG A 264 15.78 -13.66 12.70
C ARG A 264 14.90 -14.10 13.87
N LEU A 265 14.44 -15.34 13.86
CA LEU A 265 13.59 -15.88 14.91
C LEU A 265 14.42 -16.09 16.19
N PRO A 266 13.82 -15.96 17.39
CA PRO A 266 14.51 -16.27 18.63
C PRO A 266 14.98 -17.73 18.68
N ASP A 267 16.13 -18.00 19.29
CA ASP A 267 16.72 -19.35 19.40
C ASP A 267 15.80 -20.39 20.06
N GLY A 268 14.82 -19.94 20.86
CA GLY A 268 13.83 -20.81 21.52
C GLY A 268 12.69 -21.27 20.61
N VAL A 269 12.59 -20.78 19.38
CA VAL A 269 11.56 -21.22 18.43
C VAL A 269 12.00 -22.48 17.71
N GLU A 270 11.29 -23.59 17.93
CA GLU A 270 11.51 -24.82 17.17
C GLU A 270 11.11 -24.62 15.70
N LEU A 271 11.94 -25.06 14.75
CA LEU A 271 11.69 -24.89 13.32
C LEU A 271 11.37 -26.24 12.66
N ILE A 272 10.23 -26.30 11.97
CA ILE A 272 9.76 -27.51 11.28
C ILE A 272 9.56 -27.19 9.79
N ASP A 273 10.33 -27.83 8.91
CA ASP A 273 10.18 -27.66 7.46
C ASP A 273 9.05 -28.56 6.93
N LEU A 274 7.94 -27.93 6.54
CA LEU A 274 6.76 -28.60 6.00
C LEU A 274 6.91 -29.04 4.54
N THR A 275 8.01 -28.69 3.87
CA THR A 275 8.28 -29.16 2.49
C THR A 275 8.91 -30.54 2.44
N ALA A 276 9.48 -30.99 3.57
CA ALA A 276 10.11 -32.30 3.71
C ALA A 276 9.11 -33.40 4.15
N ALA A 277 7.85 -33.05 4.41
CA ALA A 277 6.79 -33.93 4.93
C ALA A 277 5.75 -34.32 3.88
#